data_AF-A0A920P2D6-F1
#
_entry.id   AF-A0A920P2D6-F1
#
_cell.length_a   1.000
_cell.length_b   1.000
_cell.length_c   1.000
_cell.angle_alpha   90.00
_cell.angle_beta   90.00
_cell.angle_gamma   90.00
#
_symmetry.space_group_name_H-M   'P 1'
#
loop_
_entity.id
_entity.type
_entity.pdbx_description
1 polymer ?
#
loop_
_entity_poly.entity_id
_entity_poly.type
_entity_poly.pdbx_seq_one_letter_code
_entity_poly.pdbx_strand_id
1 'polypeptide(L)'
;MKFDSTKEIQIKITRPSLYGERYKLFVISKNTFENKFTLEDYGITLKNQNDKVVVDNLKWNGEAKKNGLEMGDYISEFKIENSDRPSKNIVYPIAILLLVVFGYFNLKRKE
;
A
#
# COMPACT_ATOMS: atom_id res chain seq x y z
N MET A 1 -17.73 0.25 1.08
CA MET A 1 -16.85 0.56 2.25
C MET A 1 -16.24 1.94 2.02
N LYS A 2 -16.25 2.83 3.02
CA LYS A 2 -15.68 4.19 2.90
C LYS A 2 -14.30 4.23 3.55
N PHE A 3 -13.34 4.83 2.88
CA PHE A 3 -11.96 4.98 3.32
C PHE A 3 -11.71 6.41 3.82
N ASP A 4 -10.76 6.53 4.74
CA ASP A 4 -10.31 7.81 5.27
C ASP A 4 -9.26 8.41 4.33
N SER A 5 -9.48 9.65 3.87
CA SER A 5 -8.56 10.36 2.99
C SER A 5 -7.24 10.71 3.67
N THR A 6 -7.21 10.75 5.01
CA THR A 6 -6.00 11.07 5.78
C THR A 6 -5.00 9.91 5.81
N LYS A 7 -5.40 8.71 5.42
CA LYS A 7 -4.58 7.50 5.45
C LYS A 7 -4.16 7.08 4.06
N GLU A 8 -2.92 6.63 3.93
CA GLU A 8 -2.45 6.05 2.69
C GLU A 8 -3.08 4.67 2.48
N ILE A 9 -3.43 4.35 1.23
CA ILE A 9 -3.96 3.04 0.85
C ILE A 9 -3.03 2.40 -0.17
N GLN A 10 -2.72 1.13 0.04
CA GLN A 10 -1.87 0.35 -0.83
C GLN A 10 -2.67 -0.82 -1.41
N ILE A 11 -2.67 -0.91 -2.73
CA ILE A 11 -3.37 -1.94 -3.49
C ILE A 11 -2.32 -2.74 -4.25
N LYS A 12 -2.10 -3.98 -3.83
CA LYS A 12 -1.26 -4.92 -4.56
C LYS A 12 -2.13 -5.63 -5.57
N ILE A 13 -1.71 -5.57 -6.82
CA ILE A 13 -2.36 -6.29 -7.91
C ILE A 13 -1.47 -7.38 -8.46
N THR A 14 -2.12 -8.32 -9.13
CA THR A 14 -1.51 -9.36 -9.95
C THR A 14 -2.12 -9.29 -11.33
N ARG A 15 -1.31 -9.01 -12.35
CA ARG A 15 -1.73 -8.92 -13.74
C ARG A 15 -1.37 -10.21 -14.46
N PRO A 16 -2.35 -10.95 -15.00
CA PRO A 16 -2.07 -12.07 -15.86
C PRO A 16 -1.50 -11.59 -17.19
N SER A 17 -0.48 -12.27 -17.71
CA SER A 17 0.06 -12.03 -19.04
C SER A 17 0.41 -13.36 -19.71
N LEU A 18 0.62 -13.33 -21.03
CA LEU A 18 1.06 -14.51 -21.80
C LEU A 18 2.38 -15.11 -21.30
N TYR A 19 3.17 -14.32 -20.57
CA TYR A 19 4.48 -14.72 -20.02
C TYR A 19 4.42 -15.04 -18.52
N GLY A 20 3.24 -15.05 -17.91
CA GLY A 20 3.03 -15.30 -16.48
C GLY A 20 2.47 -14.10 -15.71
N GLU A 21 2.33 -14.26 -14.40
CA GLU A 21 1.77 -13.26 -13.50
C GLU A 21 2.78 -12.16 -13.16
N ARG A 22 2.35 -10.90 -13.20
CA ARG A 22 3.17 -9.74 -12.82
C ARG A 22 2.54 -9.00 -11.66
N TYR A 23 3.33 -8.73 -10.63
CA TYR A 23 2.86 -7.94 -9.49
C TYR A 23 3.12 -6.46 -9.68
N LYS A 24 2.17 -5.62 -9.25
CA LYS A 24 2.35 -4.17 -9.17
C LYS A 24 1.68 -3.64 -7.91
N LEU A 25 2.35 -2.71 -7.23
CA LEU A 25 1.81 -2.01 -6.07
C LEU A 25 1.35 -0.63 -6.51
N PHE A 26 0.10 -0.31 -6.21
CA PHE A 26 -0.45 1.03 -6.35
C PHE A 26 -0.61 1.66 -4.98
N VAL A 27 -0.31 2.96 -4.90
CA VAL A 27 -0.43 3.74 -3.68
C VAL A 27 -1.38 4.90 -3.95
N ILE A 28 -2.43 4.99 -3.15
CA ILE A 28 -3.29 6.16 -3.09
C ILE A 28 -2.76 7.01 -1.94
N SER A 29 -2.15 8.13 -2.30
CA SER A 29 -1.55 9.05 -1.35
C SER A 29 -2.59 9.64 -0.40
N LYS A 30 -2.13 10.06 0.77
CA LYS A 30 -2.96 10.83 1.71
C LYS A 30 -3.43 12.11 1.05
N ASN A 31 -4.65 12.54 1.38
CA ASN A 31 -5.27 13.78 0.90
C ASN A 31 -5.46 13.86 -0.62
N THR A 32 -5.43 12.73 -1.35
CA THR A 32 -5.84 12.71 -2.76
C THR A 32 -7.32 13.08 -2.92
N PHE A 33 -8.14 12.78 -1.92
CA PHE A 33 -9.55 13.16 -1.84
C PHE A 33 -9.77 14.07 -0.64
N GLU A 34 -10.63 15.07 -0.75
CA GLU A 34 -10.96 15.96 0.38
C GLU A 34 -11.73 15.20 1.48
N ASN A 35 -12.66 14.33 1.08
CA ASN A 35 -13.55 13.61 1.97
C ASN A 35 -13.30 12.10 1.93
N LYS A 36 -13.97 11.38 2.84
CA LYS A 36 -14.00 9.92 2.83
C LYS A 36 -14.49 9.42 1.47
N PHE A 37 -13.72 8.54 0.85
CA PHE A 37 -13.95 8.08 -0.53
C PHE A 37 -14.14 6.57 -0.59
N THR A 38 -14.61 6.07 -1.71
CA THR A 38 -14.77 4.64 -2.01
C THR A 38 -13.90 4.23 -3.19
N LEU A 39 -13.75 2.93 -3.43
CA LEU A 39 -13.05 2.45 -4.64
C LEU A 39 -13.77 2.85 -5.93
N GLU A 40 -15.09 3.03 -5.87
CA GLU A 40 -15.91 3.53 -6.97
C GLU A 40 -15.57 5.00 -7.29
N ASP A 41 -15.36 5.83 -6.26
CA ASP A 41 -14.90 7.23 -6.41
C ASP A 41 -13.49 7.30 -7.00
N TYR A 42 -12.61 6.36 -6.62
CA TYR A 42 -11.30 6.18 -7.24
C TYR A 42 -11.40 5.68 -8.70
N GLY A 43 -12.57 5.17 -9.10
CA GLY A 43 -12.91 4.79 -10.47
C GLY A 43 -12.78 3.30 -10.77
N ILE A 44 -12.85 2.43 -9.76
CA ILE A 44 -12.74 0.96 -9.89
C ILE A 44 -14.04 0.30 -9.44
N THR A 45 -14.55 -0.64 -10.24
CA THR A 45 -15.58 -1.59 -9.84
C THR A 45 -14.95 -2.98 -9.70
N LEU A 46 -15.26 -3.66 -8.60
CA LEU A 46 -14.71 -4.98 -8.28
C LEU A 46 -15.77 -6.06 -8.40
N LYS A 47 -15.35 -7.25 -8.82
CA LYS A 47 -16.18 -8.45 -8.88
C LYS A 47 -15.41 -9.63 -8.30
N ASN A 48 -16.12 -10.52 -7.63
CA ASN A 48 -15.54 -11.77 -7.15
C ASN A 48 -15.67 -12.84 -8.25
N GLN A 49 -14.55 -13.48 -8.63
CA GLN A 49 -14.49 -14.53 -9.62
C GLN A 49 -13.53 -15.62 -9.14
N ASN A 50 -14.00 -16.86 -9.02
CA ASN A 50 -13.18 -18.01 -8.62
C ASN A 50 -12.35 -17.76 -7.36
N ASP A 51 -13.00 -17.24 -6.30
CA ASP A 51 -12.39 -16.84 -5.02
C ASP A 51 -11.32 -15.73 -5.11
N LYS A 52 -11.21 -15.06 -6.27
CA LYS A 52 -10.33 -13.90 -6.47
C LYS A 52 -11.15 -12.63 -6.70
N VAL A 53 -10.68 -11.53 -6.13
CA VAL A 53 -11.25 -10.20 -6.39
C VAL A 53 -10.61 -9.62 -7.64
N VAL A 54 -11.41 -9.35 -8.67
CA VAL A 54 -10.97 -8.89 -9.98
C VAL A 54 -11.52 -7.50 -10.27
N VAL A 55 -10.74 -6.68 -10.97
CA VAL A 55 -11.19 -5.41 -11.52
C VAL A 55 -12.11 -5.67 -12.71
N ASP A 56 -13.40 -5.41 -12.53
CA ASP A 56 -14.45 -5.64 -13.53
C ASP A 56 -14.58 -4.45 -14.47
N ASN A 57 -14.56 -3.23 -13.94
CA ASN A 57 -14.65 -2.02 -14.74
C ASN A 57 -13.79 -0.89 -14.19
N LEU A 58 -13.33 -0.02 -15.08
CA LEU A 58 -12.53 1.16 -14.76
C LEU A 58 -13.12 2.39 -15.45
N LYS A 59 -13.40 3.43 -14.66
CA LYS A 59 -13.89 4.69 -15.18
C LYS A 59 -12.81 5.34 -16.07
N TRP A 60 -13.16 5.70 -17.30
CA TRP A 60 -12.20 6.23 -18.29
C TRP A 60 -11.43 7.47 -17.78
N ASN A 61 -12.10 8.37 -17.08
CA ASN A 61 -11.49 9.56 -16.47
C ASN A 61 -11.14 9.39 -14.98
N GLY A 62 -11.23 8.17 -14.44
CA GLY A 62 -10.95 7.88 -13.05
C GLY A 62 -9.46 7.88 -12.72
N GLU A 63 -9.13 8.20 -11.47
CA GLU A 63 -7.74 8.21 -10.98
C GLU A 63 -7.09 6.83 -11.07
N ALA A 64 -7.84 5.75 -10.85
CA ALA A 64 -7.35 4.40 -11.01
C ALA A 64 -6.75 4.12 -12.40
N LYS A 65 -7.46 4.56 -13.46
CA LYS A 65 -7.00 4.38 -14.83
C LYS A 65 -5.76 5.23 -15.14
N LYS A 66 -5.74 6.48 -14.67
CA LYS A 66 -4.56 7.35 -14.81
C LYS A 66 -3.32 6.78 -14.12
N ASN A 67 -3.51 6.12 -12.97
CA ASN A 67 -2.45 5.44 -12.25
C ASN A 67 -1.99 4.13 -12.94
N GLY A 68 -2.73 3.62 -13.92
CA GLY A 68 -2.33 2.48 -14.75
C GLY A 68 -2.87 1.12 -14.28
N LEU A 69 -3.97 1.11 -13.53
CA LEU A 69 -4.79 -0.08 -13.32
C LEU A 69 -5.50 -0.46 -14.64
N GLU A 70 -5.66 -1.76 -14.85
CA GLU A 70 -6.31 -2.33 -16.03
C GLU A 70 -7.44 -3.27 -15.63
N MET A 71 -8.41 -3.43 -16.53
CA MET A 71 -9.48 -4.40 -16.36
C MET A 71 -8.90 -5.82 -16.39
N GLY A 72 -9.37 -6.69 -15.51
CA GLY A 72 -8.84 -8.04 -15.36
C GLY A 72 -7.65 -8.15 -14.40
N ASP A 73 -7.17 -7.04 -13.82
CA ASP A 73 -6.19 -7.08 -12.74
C ASP A 73 -6.82 -7.75 -11.49
N TYR A 74 -6.08 -8.68 -10.87
CA TYR A 74 -6.48 -9.31 -9.61
C TYR A 74 -5.99 -8.47 -8.43
N ILE A 75 -6.85 -8.17 -7.48
CA ILE A 75 -6.43 -7.57 -6.20
C ILE A 75 -5.99 -8.68 -5.28
N SER A 76 -4.68 -8.76 -5.03
CA SER A 76 -4.09 -9.78 -4.17
C SER A 76 -4.03 -9.34 -2.71
N GLU A 77 -3.68 -8.08 -2.45
CA GLU A 77 -3.65 -7.53 -1.10
C GLU A 77 -4.15 -6.09 -1.09
N PHE A 78 -4.86 -5.74 -0.03
CA PHE A 78 -5.30 -4.39 0.25
C PHE A 78 -4.83 -4.01 1.66
N LYS A 79 -4.07 -2.92 1.78
CA LYS A 79 -3.53 -2.44 3.06
C LYS A 79 -3.85 -0.96 3.23
N ILE A 80 -4.30 -0.61 4.43
CA ILE A 80 -4.45 0.78 4.85
C ILE A 80 -3.29 1.09 5.78
N GLU A 81 -2.77 2.31 5.70
CA GLU A 81 -1.74 2.77 6.61
C GLU A 81 -2.14 2.60 8.07
N ASN A 82 -1.23 2.04 8.86
CA ASN A 82 -1.38 1.93 10.29
C ASN A 82 -0.91 3.23 10.98
N SER A 83 -1.86 4.00 11.50
CA SER A 83 -1.61 5.23 12.25
C SER A 83 -0.90 5.00 13.59
N ASP A 84 -0.97 3.80 14.15
CA ASP A 84 -0.36 3.48 15.46
C ASP A 84 1.14 3.19 15.35
N ARG A 85 1.69 3.17 14.12
CA ARG A 85 3.12 2.92 13.90
C ARG A 85 3.94 4.17 14.26
N PRO A 86 4.93 4.08 15.17
CA PRO A 86 5.79 5.21 15.48
C PRO A 86 6.60 5.66 14.25
N SER A 87 6.80 6.97 14.13
CA SER A 87 7.51 7.57 13.00
C SER A 87 8.93 7.04 12.88
N LYS A 88 9.33 6.65 11.66
CA LYS A 88 10.71 6.21 11.36
C LYS A 88 11.75 7.27 11.75
N ASN A 89 11.37 8.55 11.67
CA ASN A 89 12.24 9.67 12.03
C ASN A 89 12.58 9.69 13.53
N ILE A 90 11.73 9.09 14.38
CA ILE A 90 11.97 8.97 15.83
C ILE A 90 12.65 7.62 16.13
N VAL A 91 12.18 6.54 15.49
CA VAL A 91 12.67 5.18 15.75
C VAL A 91 14.14 5.01 15.34
N TYR A 92 14.56 5.55 14.19
CA TYR A 92 15.93 5.33 13.70
C TYR A 92 17.02 5.96 14.57
N PRO A 93 16.90 7.23 15.02
CA PRO A 93 17.88 7.79 15.95
C PRO A 93 17.99 7.01 17.26
N ILE A 94 16.87 6.58 17.83
CA ILE A 94 16.85 5.77 19.06
C ILE A 94 17.54 4.42 18.83
N ALA A 95 17.25 3.75 17.72
CA ALA A 95 17.87 2.49 17.37
C ALA A 95 19.39 2.62 17.20
N ILE A 96 19.87 3.66 16.52
CA ILE A 96 21.29 3.93 16.34
C ILE A 96 21.97 4.18 17.69
N LEU A 97 21.36 4.98 18.56
CA LEU A 97 21.89 5.26 19.89
C LEU A 97 22.03 3.98 20.72
N LEU A 98 21.00 3.11 20.71
CA LEU A 98 21.07 1.81 21.38
C LEU A 98 22.17 0.93 20.78
N LEU A 99 22.35 0.92 19.46
CA LEU A 99 23.38 0.16 18.78
C LEU A 99 24.79 0.62 19.21
N VAL A 100 25.01 1.94 19.34
CA VAL A 100 26.27 2.50 19.85
C VAL A 100 26.51 2.12 21.31
N VAL A 101 25.48 2.23 22.17
CA VAL A 101 25.58 1.87 23.59
C VAL A 101 25.89 0.38 23.76
N PHE A 102 25.16 -0.50 23.08
CA PHE A 102 25.41 -1.93 23.12
C PHE A 102 26.74 -2.31 22.49
N GLY A 103 27.14 -1.64 21.39
CA GLY A 103 28.44 -1.82 20.76
C GLY A 103 29.58 -1.47 21.71
N TYR A 104 29.47 -0.35 22.43
CA TYR A 104 30.44 0.05 23.45
C TYR A 104 30.54 -0.98 24.59
N PHE A 105 29.42 -1.41 25.14
CA PHE A 105 29.41 -2.44 26.19
C PHE A 105 29.97 -3.79 25.70
N ASN A 106 29.77 -4.14 24.42
CA ASN A 106 30.30 -5.36 23.85
C ASN A 106 31.84 -5.29 23.71
N LEU A 107 32.38 -4.16 23.27
CA LEU A 107 33.83 -3.93 23.19
C LEU A 107 34.48 -3.98 24.57
N LYS A 108 33.91 -3.30 25.57
CA LYS A 108 34.43 -3.28 26.95
C LYS A 108 34.42 -4.66 27.63
N ARG A 109 33.59 -5.59 27.18
CA ARG A 109 33.58 -6.98 27.69
C ARG A 109 34.75 -7.83 27.14
N LYS A 110 35.37 -7.38 26.04
CA LYS A 110 36.46 -8.09 25.36
C LYS A 110 37.85 -7.66 25.84
N GLU A 111 37.94 -6.50 26.52
CA GLU A 111 39.03 -6.16 27.44
C GLU A 111 38.88 -6.94 28.75
#